data_AF-A0A9C7UL17-F1
#
_entry.id   AF-A0A9C7UL17-F1
#
_cell.length_a   1.000
_cell.length_b   1.000
_cell.length_c   1.000
_cell.angle_alpha   90.00
_cell.angle_beta   90.00
_cell.angle_gamma   90.00
#
_symmetry.space_group_name_H-M   'P 1'
#
loop_
_entity.id
_entity.type
_entity.pdbx_description
1 polymer ?
#
loop_
_entity_poly.entity_id
_entity_poly.type
_entity_poly.pdbx_seq_one_letter_code
_entity_poly.pdbx_strand_id
1 'polypeptide(L)'
;MTQPRFELTFLAPRFWGHWLVMLMIAICIILPRRLVLKVGGALGDMFYRSNEKRRKIAEVNVQMCFPDLSVDQRQRMVRQHYRLYGRALIDYGVLWWGSTARIDSL
;
A
#
# COMPACT_ATOMS: atom_id res chain seq x y z
N MET A 1 26.19 -20.54 0.60
CA MET A 1 24.97 -20.21 -0.17
C MET A 1 25.42 -19.50 -1.44
N THR A 2 25.25 -20.13 -2.60
CA THR A 2 25.54 -19.51 -3.90
C THR A 2 24.54 -18.39 -4.16
N GLN A 3 25.03 -17.17 -4.39
CA GLN A 3 24.16 -16.05 -4.76
C GLN A 3 23.51 -16.36 -6.12
N PRO A 4 22.19 -16.24 -6.25
CA PRO A 4 21.54 -16.43 -7.55
C PRO A 4 22.07 -15.38 -8.54
N ARG A 5 22.53 -15.84 -9.71
CA ARG A 5 22.95 -14.94 -10.79
C ARG A 5 21.73 -14.52 -11.60
N PHE A 6 21.72 -13.28 -12.07
CA PHE A 6 20.69 -12.83 -13.00
C PHE A 6 20.85 -13.55 -14.34
N GLU A 7 19.76 -14.13 -14.83
CA GLU A 7 19.70 -14.79 -16.12
C GLU A 7 18.71 -14.06 -17.03
N LEU A 8 19.04 -13.96 -18.32
CA LEU A 8 18.16 -13.33 -19.32
C LEU A 8 16.79 -14.00 -19.42
N THR A 9 16.68 -15.27 -19.03
CA THR A 9 15.42 -16.02 -18.91
C THR A 9 14.40 -15.32 -18.00
N PHE A 10 14.85 -14.51 -17.02
CA PHE A 10 13.96 -13.74 -16.15
C PHE A 10 13.28 -12.57 -16.86
N LEU A 11 13.71 -12.20 -18.07
CA LEU A 11 13.03 -11.20 -18.90
C LEU A 11 11.90 -11.81 -19.76
N ALA A 12 11.74 -13.14 -19.75
CA ALA A 12 10.71 -13.83 -20.52
C ALA A 12 9.29 -13.36 -20.12
N PRO A 13 8.30 -13.42 -21.03
CA PRO A 13 6.93 -12.96 -20.79
C PRO A 13 6.27 -13.51 -19.53
N ARG A 14 6.64 -14.74 -19.13
CA ARG A 14 6.21 -15.37 -17.87
C ARG A 14 6.46 -14.50 -16.64
N PHE A 15 7.50 -13.67 -16.64
CA PHE A 15 7.89 -12.86 -15.50
C PHE A 15 7.45 -11.40 -15.60
N TRP A 16 6.80 -10.98 -16.67
CA TRP A 16 6.43 -9.58 -16.88
C TRP A 16 5.54 -9.01 -15.78
N GLY A 17 4.69 -9.83 -15.14
CA GLY A 17 3.92 -9.38 -13.98
C GLY A 17 4.80 -8.91 -12.82
N HIS A 18 5.93 -9.59 -12.56
CA HIS A 18 6.88 -9.19 -11.53
C HIS A 18 7.59 -7.89 -11.92
N TRP A 19 8.01 -7.77 -13.18
CA TRP A 19 8.62 -6.54 -13.70
C TRP A 19 7.66 -5.35 -13.66
N LEU A 20 6.38 -5.58 -13.95
CA LEU A 20 5.36 -4.55 -13.84
C LEU A 20 5.21 -4.06 -12.39
N VAL A 21 5.20 -4.97 -11.42
CA VAL A 21 5.17 -4.60 -9.99
C VAL A 21 6.41 -3.80 -9.60
N MET A 22 7.60 -4.25 -9.99
CA MET A 22 8.85 -3.52 -9.74
C MET A 22 8.85 -2.13 -10.39
N LEU A 23 8.35 -2.01 -11.62
CA LEU A 23 8.20 -0.75 -12.33
C LEU A 23 7.22 0.18 -11.60
N MET A 24 6.06 -0.32 -11.16
CA MET A 24 5.09 0.48 -10.39
C MET A 24 5.71 1.02 -9.10
N ILE A 25 6.49 0.21 -8.39
CA ILE A 25 7.22 0.64 -7.19
C ILE A 25 8.25 1.72 -7.55
N ALA A 26 9.05 1.50 -8.60
CA ALA A 26 10.04 2.47 -9.06
C ALA A 26 9.41 3.82 -9.43
N ILE A 27 8.26 3.82 -10.11
CA ILE A 27 7.49 5.03 -10.41
C ILE A 27 7.06 5.75 -9.13
N CYS A 28 6.57 5.02 -8.13
CA CYS A 28 6.14 5.62 -6.85
C CYS A 28 7.30 6.26 -6.07
N ILE A 29 8.52 5.76 -6.21
CA ILE A 29 9.72 6.33 -5.58
C ILE A 29 10.06 7.70 -6.18
N ILE A 30 9.86 7.88 -7.50
CA ILE A 30 10.26 9.10 -8.21
C ILE A 30 9.14 10.17 -8.18
N LEU A 31 7.87 9.77 -8.12
CA LEU A 31 6.73 10.70 -8.17
C LEU A 31 6.71 11.71 -6.99
N PRO A 32 6.19 12.92 -7.18
CA PRO A 32 5.91 13.86 -6.08
C PRO A 32 5.03 13.23 -4.99
N ARG A 33 5.36 13.48 -3.71
CA ARG A 33 4.68 12.83 -2.56
C ARG A 33 3.16 12.99 -2.58
N ARG A 34 2.65 14.15 -3.02
CA ARG A 34 1.20 14.42 -3.13
C ARG A 34 0.50 13.43 -4.05
N LEU A 35 1.13 13.03 -5.16
CA LEU A 35 0.57 12.05 -6.08
C LEU A 35 0.61 10.64 -5.48
N VAL A 36 1.73 10.28 -4.86
CA VAL A 36 1.88 9.00 -4.15
C VAL A 36 0.81 8.82 -3.08
N LEU A 37 0.55 9.85 -2.26
CA LEU A 37 -0.49 9.83 -1.22
C LEU A 37 -1.92 9.70 -1.78
N LYS A 38 -2.17 10.24 -2.98
CA LYS A 38 -3.45 10.08 -3.69
C LYS A 38 -3.61 8.66 -4.23
N VAL A 39 -2.57 8.13 -4.89
CA VAL A 39 -2.55 6.75 -5.41
C VAL A 39 -2.71 5.74 -4.27
N GLY A 40 -1.92 5.86 -3.20
CA GLY A 40 -2.04 5.00 -2.03
C GLY A 40 -3.41 5.12 -1.34
N GLY A 41 -3.98 6.33 -1.28
CA GLY A 41 -5.34 6.52 -0.77
C GLY A 41 -6.40 5.83 -1.64
N ALA A 42 -6.31 5.95 -2.96
CA ALA A 42 -7.21 5.29 -3.91
C ALA A 42 -7.07 3.76 -3.86
N LEU A 43 -5.84 3.26 -3.71
CA LEU A 43 -5.56 1.85 -3.48
C LEU A 43 -6.21 1.35 -2.18
N GLY A 44 -6.13 2.15 -1.10
CA GLY A 44 -6.84 1.90 0.14
C GLY A 44 -8.37 1.84 -0.02
N ASP A 45 -8.96 2.80 -0.74
CA ASP A 45 -10.40 2.79 -1.06
C ASP A 45 -10.79 1.58 -1.93
N MET A 46 -9.89 1.09 -2.78
CA MET A 46 -10.09 -0.15 -3.54
C MET A 46 -10.09 -1.36 -2.60
N PHE A 47 -9.12 -1.49 -1.69
CA PHE A 47 -9.08 -2.59 -0.72
C PHE A 47 -10.26 -2.60 0.24
N TYR A 48 -10.72 -1.42 0.66
CA TYR A 48 -11.93 -1.28 1.46
C TYR A 48 -13.16 -1.89 0.75
N ARG A 49 -13.23 -1.77 -0.59
CA ARG A 49 -14.35 -2.27 -1.40
C ARG A 49 -14.19 -3.73 -1.81
N SER A 50 -12.97 -4.21 -2.06
CA SER A 50 -12.74 -5.54 -2.63
C SER A 50 -12.63 -6.66 -1.58
N ASN A 51 -12.30 -6.34 -0.32
CA ASN A 51 -12.07 -7.36 0.70
C ASN A 51 -13.03 -7.21 1.89
N GLU A 52 -14.26 -7.70 1.71
CA GLU A 52 -15.32 -7.65 2.72
C GLU A 52 -14.91 -8.31 4.04
N LYS A 53 -14.24 -9.47 3.98
CA LYS A 53 -13.77 -10.16 5.19
C LYS A 53 -12.84 -9.28 6.02
N ARG A 54 -11.85 -8.64 5.39
CA ARG A 54 -10.94 -7.74 6.10
C ARG A 54 -11.67 -6.49 6.61
N ARG A 55 -12.59 -5.95 5.83
CA ARG A 55 -13.39 -4.77 6.22
C ARG A 55 -14.19 -5.08 7.49
N LYS A 56 -14.86 -6.24 7.53
CA LYS A 56 -15.67 -6.66 8.67
C LYS A 56 -14.84 -6.81 9.95
N ILE A 57 -13.63 -7.36 9.84
CA ILE A 57 -12.70 -7.45 10.98
C ILE A 57 -12.35 -6.06 11.49
N ALA A 58 -12.03 -5.11 10.60
CA ALA A 58 -11.73 -3.73 11.00
C ALA A 58 -12.93 -3.04 11.65
N GLU A 59 -14.14 -3.22 11.11
CA GLU A 59 -15.39 -2.71 11.70
C GLU A 59 -15.63 -3.26 13.11
N VAL A 60 -15.49 -4.57 13.31
CA VAL A 60 -15.65 -5.23 14.61
C VAL A 60 -14.59 -4.73 15.60
N ASN A 61 -13.33 -4.63 15.19
CA ASN A 61 -12.27 -4.10 16.03
C ASN A 61 -12.53 -2.65 16.44
N VAL A 62 -12.91 -1.78 15.49
CA VAL A 62 -13.23 -0.37 15.79
C VAL A 62 -14.46 -0.28 16.69
N GLN A 63 -15.46 -1.14 16.52
CA GLN A 63 -16.62 -1.21 17.40
C GLN A 63 -16.25 -1.59 18.84
N MET A 64 -15.35 -2.56 19.02
CA MET A 64 -14.93 -3.01 20.35
C MET A 64 -13.97 -2.03 21.03
N CYS A 65 -13.03 -1.45 20.29
CA CYS A 65 -12.02 -0.54 20.84
C CYS A 65 -12.54 0.89 21.05
N PHE A 66 -13.55 1.32 20.29
CA PHE A 66 -14.11 2.67 20.35
C PHE A 66 -15.65 2.64 20.49
N PRO A 67 -16.16 2.08 21.61
CA PRO A 67 -17.60 1.92 21.81
C PRO A 67 -18.35 3.26 21.90
N ASP A 68 -17.69 4.32 22.38
CA ASP A 68 -18.27 5.66 22.60
C ASP A 68 -18.48 6.46 21.30
N LEU A 69 -17.88 6.02 20.19
CA LEU A 69 -18.06 6.69 18.90
C LEU A 69 -19.40 6.34 18.27
N SER A 70 -20.03 7.28 17.58
CA SER A 70 -21.21 7.00 16.76
C SER A 70 -20.88 6.02 15.63
N VAL A 71 -21.91 5.39 15.05
CA VAL A 71 -21.74 4.47 13.91
C VAL A 71 -21.03 5.18 12.75
N ASP A 72 -21.40 6.43 12.44
CA ASP A 72 -20.79 7.22 11.39
C ASP A 72 -19.31 7.52 11.66
N GLN A 73 -18.96 7.85 12.91
CA GLN A 73 -17.58 8.09 13.30
C GLN A 73 -16.72 6.82 13.13
N ARG A 74 -17.25 5.66 13.54
CA ARG A 74 -16.59 4.37 13.37
C ARG A 74 -16.39 4.02 11.90
N GLN A 75 -17.42 4.19 11.06
CA GLN A 75 -17.29 3.95 9.61
C GLN A 75 -16.25 4.86 8.94
N ARG A 76 -16.24 6.16 9.29
CA ARG A 76 -15.22 7.10 8.80
C ARG A 76 -13.81 6.67 9.23
N MET A 77 -13.65 6.23 10.47
CA MET A 77 -12.37 5.74 10.99
C MET A 77 -11.90 4.49 10.25
N VAL A 78 -12.77 3.51 10.01
CA VAL A 78 -12.42 2.32 9.22
C VAL A 78 -11.98 2.72 7.81
N ARG A 79 -12.74 3.58 7.13
CA ARG A 79 -12.36 4.03 5.77
C ARG A 79 -11.04 4.79 5.76
N GLN A 80 -10.79 5.64 6.75
CA GLN A 80 -9.53 6.35 6.90
C GLN A 80 -8.36 5.38 7.16
N HIS A 81 -8.56 4.35 8.00
CA HIS A 81 -7.58 3.29 8.22
C HIS A 81 -7.17 2.63 6.90
N TYR A 82 -8.13 2.27 6.03
CA TYR A 82 -7.82 1.68 4.74
C TYR A 82 -7.04 2.62 3.82
N ARG A 83 -7.38 3.92 3.79
CA ARG A 83 -6.61 4.92 3.03
C ARG A 83 -5.19 5.07 3.56
N LEU A 84 -4.98 5.01 4.87
CA LEU A 84 -3.65 5.01 5.48
C LEU A 84 -2.89 3.71 5.17
N TYR A 85 -3.55 2.57 5.25
CA TYR A 85 -2.99 1.27 4.89
C TYR A 85 -2.48 1.24 3.44
N GLY A 86 -3.29 1.74 2.50
CA GLY A 86 -2.88 1.83 1.09
C GLY A 86 -1.70 2.79 0.86
N ARG A 87 -1.59 3.89 1.62
CA ARG A 87 -0.43 4.78 1.59
C ARG A 87 0.82 4.11 2.15
N ALA A 88 0.69 3.43 3.30
CA ALA A 88 1.79 2.72 3.95
C ALA A 88 2.39 1.63 3.04
N LEU A 89 1.57 0.93 2.25
CA LEU A 89 2.05 -0.04 1.25
C LEU A 89 3.00 0.60 0.23
N ILE A 90 2.75 1.85 -0.18
CA ILE A 90 3.65 2.55 -1.08
C ILE A 90 4.89 3.04 -0.35
N ASP A 91 4.72 3.55 0.88
CA ASP A 91 5.84 4.00 1.71
C ASP A 91 6.82 2.84 2.00
N TYR A 92 6.35 1.59 2.14
CA TYR A 92 7.23 0.42 2.22
C TYR A 92 8.14 0.23 1.00
N GLY A 93 7.64 0.52 -0.20
CA GLY A 93 8.48 0.51 -1.41
C GLY A 93 9.57 1.59 -1.35
N VAL A 94 9.24 2.77 -0.83
CA VAL A 94 10.23 3.84 -0.62
C VAL A 94 11.25 3.46 0.46
N LEU A 95 10.81 2.85 1.55
CA LEU A 95 11.70 2.42 2.64
C LEU A 95 12.73 1.38 2.18
N TRP A 96 12.37 0.52 1.24
CA TRP A 96 13.27 -0.56 0.79
C TRP A 96 14.19 -0.17 -0.36
N TRP A 97 13.71 0.66 -1.30
CA TRP A 97 14.43 0.97 -2.54
C TRP A 97 14.70 2.47 -2.77
N GLY A 98 14.19 3.34 -1.90
CA GLY A 98 14.41 4.79 -1.98
C GLY A 98 15.76 5.21 -1.40
N SER A 99 16.21 6.41 -1.78
CA SER A 99 17.36 7.06 -1.15
C SER A 99 16.98 7.64 0.22
N THR A 100 17.99 7.92 1.06
CA THR A 100 17.78 8.55 2.37
C THR A 100 16.99 9.86 2.27
N ALA A 101 17.36 10.74 1.35
CA ALA A 101 16.64 11.99 1.11
C ALA A 101 15.16 11.78 0.72
N ARG A 102 14.85 10.67 0.04
CA ARG A 102 13.47 10.34 -0.29
C ARG A 102 12.72 9.81 0.93
N ILE A 103 13.36 9.00 1.75
CA ILE A 103 12.81 8.53 3.04
C ILE A 103 12.51 9.70 3.97
N ASP A 104 13.40 10.70 4.02
CA ASP A 104 13.21 11.92 4.83
C ASP A 104 12.03 12.80 4.35
N SER A 105 11.53 12.56 3.14
CA SER A 105 10.35 13.23 2.57
C SER A 105 9.03 12.46 2.78
N LEU A 106 9.09 11.32 3.50
CA LEU A 106 7.92 10.56 3.94
C LEU A 106 7.11 11.27 5.04
#